data_AF-M0BY05-F1
#
_entry.id   AF-M0BY05-F1
#
_cell.length_a   1.000
_cell.length_b   1.000
_cell.length_c   1.000
_cell.angle_alpha   90.00
_cell.angle_beta   90.00
_cell.angle_gamma   90.00
#
_symmetry.space_group_name_H-M   'P 1'
#
loop_
_entity.id
_entity.type
_entity.pdbx_description
1 polymer ?
#
loop_
_entity_poly.entity_id
_entity_poly.type
_entity_poly.pdbx_seq_one_letter_code
_entity_poly.pdbx_strand_id
1 'polypeptide(L)'
;MSQTPTASNTRLAERGDLATALGVDTAGEEDVTWTTLAGRVEPRSDSTFASRGATIRDDLGDRLDPDLIERERDRIAAEIGRLPDVREAGVPDEPEGLYTEVAEPGWRPYDHLLEAGFFERLDETLPRFTAEHVETTARELVLTDRLSSALDDAGFDEGEKTALLSAVANDSERLSRWVPSNQIPDDVEFDTSTIPPLHQRAMGGALLWIRGLDRHLWQNEVLVTEEILDDAAWYVKAMLGGLFVSATAAHDLATAERFTDEQLTAALTAGTAVQIVSQEELLHAVFYITDEMRAPSELR
;
A
#
# COMPACT_ATOMS: atom_id res chain seq x y z
N MET A 1 -15.56 -32.20 -0.50
CA MET A 1 -16.39 -30.98 -0.48
C MET A 1 -15.80 -30.07 0.59
N SER A 2 -14.71 -29.39 0.26
CA SER A 2 -14.20 -28.30 1.09
C SER A 2 -15.08 -27.10 0.79
N GLN A 3 -15.75 -26.56 1.80
CA GLN A 3 -16.52 -25.34 1.67
C GLN A 3 -15.52 -24.21 1.41
N THR A 4 -15.57 -23.60 0.23
CA THR A 4 -14.86 -22.36 -0.05
C THR A 4 -15.35 -21.31 0.95
N PRO A 5 -14.47 -20.66 1.72
CA PRO A 5 -14.87 -19.57 2.60
C PRO A 5 -15.61 -18.51 1.78
N THR A 6 -16.79 -18.09 2.22
CA THR A 6 -17.47 -16.93 1.65
C THR A 6 -16.68 -15.66 2.01
N ALA A 7 -16.69 -14.64 1.14
CA ALA A 7 -15.95 -13.38 1.36
C ALA A 7 -16.19 -12.74 2.75
N SER A 8 -17.39 -12.91 3.31
CA SER A 8 -17.72 -12.45 4.67
C SER A 8 -16.98 -13.21 5.79
N ASN A 9 -16.70 -14.51 5.61
CA ASN A 9 -15.96 -15.31 6.59
C ASN A 9 -14.46 -15.02 6.52
N THR A 10 -13.92 -14.77 5.33
CA THR A 10 -12.52 -14.35 5.14
C THR A 10 -12.25 -13.01 5.81
N ARG A 11 -13.12 -12.01 5.59
CA ARG A 11 -12.99 -10.68 6.24
C ARG A 11 -13.05 -10.73 7.77
N LEU A 12 -13.80 -11.67 8.35
CA LEU A 12 -13.84 -11.85 9.81
C LEU A 12 -12.57 -12.51 10.35
N ALA A 13 -12.01 -13.48 9.62
CA ALA A 13 -10.73 -14.09 9.98
C ALA A 13 -9.59 -13.06 9.90
N GLU A 14 -9.51 -12.29 8.82
CA GLU A 14 -8.51 -11.22 8.63
C GLU A 14 -8.53 -10.17 9.74
N ARG A 15 -9.73 -9.82 10.22
CA ARG A 15 -9.93 -8.91 11.36
C ARG A 15 -9.46 -9.51 12.68
N GLY A 16 -9.73 -10.80 12.91
CA GLY A 16 -9.24 -11.52 14.08
C GLY A 16 -7.71 -11.65 14.10
N ASP A 17 -7.12 -11.92 12.94
CA ASP A 17 -5.67 -12.00 12.75
C ASP A 17 -5.01 -10.64 13.00
N LEU A 18 -5.62 -9.54 12.50
CA LEU A 18 -5.15 -8.18 12.75
C LEU A 18 -5.14 -7.82 14.25
N ALA A 19 -6.24 -8.09 14.96
CA ALA A 19 -6.31 -7.84 16.39
C ALA A 19 -5.27 -8.66 17.17
N THR A 20 -5.08 -9.92 16.78
CA THR A 20 -4.06 -10.82 17.36
C THR A 20 -2.65 -10.27 17.12
N ALA A 21 -2.35 -9.82 15.90
CA ALA A 21 -1.06 -9.24 15.54
C ALA A 21 -0.74 -8.00 16.38
N LEU A 22 -1.75 -7.17 16.70
CA LEU A 22 -1.58 -5.97 17.53
C LEU A 22 -1.62 -6.26 19.05
N GLY A 23 -1.87 -7.52 19.45
CA GLY A 23 -1.97 -7.92 20.84
C GLY A 23 -3.24 -7.43 21.54
N VAL A 24 -4.31 -7.19 20.79
CA VAL A 24 -5.60 -6.70 21.31
C VAL A 24 -6.55 -7.88 21.52
N ASP A 25 -7.05 -8.05 22.74
CA ASP A 25 -8.09 -9.04 23.04
C ASP A 25 -9.46 -8.54 22.55
N THR A 26 -9.95 -9.16 21.47
CA THR A 26 -11.29 -8.94 20.94
C THR A 26 -12.20 -10.00 21.52
N ALA A 27 -12.83 -9.72 22.66
CA ALA A 27 -13.76 -10.62 23.37
C ALA A 27 -15.08 -10.89 22.61
N GLY A 28 -15.03 -11.05 21.28
CA GLY A 28 -16.02 -11.74 20.46
C GLY A 28 -17.15 -10.91 19.85
N GLU A 29 -17.36 -9.65 20.25
CA GLU A 29 -18.56 -8.89 19.83
C GLU A 29 -18.31 -7.49 19.23
N GLU A 30 -17.13 -6.90 19.37
CA GLU A 30 -16.82 -5.60 18.76
C GLU A 30 -16.16 -5.75 17.38
N ASP A 31 -16.63 -4.95 16.41
CA ASP A 31 -16.00 -4.83 15.11
C ASP A 31 -14.56 -4.31 15.28
N VAL A 32 -13.60 -5.09 14.79
CA VAL A 32 -12.19 -4.68 14.70
C VAL A 32 -12.09 -3.61 13.62
N THR A 33 -11.86 -2.38 14.04
CA THR A 33 -11.61 -1.23 13.16
C THR A 33 -10.37 -0.48 13.61
N TRP A 34 -9.83 0.38 12.74
CA TRP A 34 -8.73 1.28 13.06
C TRP A 34 -8.96 2.03 14.37
N THR A 35 -10.12 2.68 14.52
CA THR A 35 -10.50 3.47 15.69
C THR A 35 -10.55 2.63 16.96
N THR A 36 -11.13 1.44 16.89
CA THR A 36 -11.20 0.52 18.04
C THR A 36 -9.81 0.03 18.43
N LEU A 37 -8.93 -0.23 17.45
CA LEU A 37 -7.55 -0.63 17.68
C LEU A 37 -6.72 0.52 18.27
N ALA A 38 -6.84 1.74 17.73
CA ALA A 38 -6.13 2.93 18.22
C ALA A 38 -6.43 3.20 19.70
N GLY A 39 -7.66 2.94 20.16
CA GLY A 39 -8.04 3.09 21.56
C GLY A 39 -7.58 1.97 22.50
N ARG A 40 -7.02 0.88 21.97
CA ARG A 40 -6.69 -0.35 22.72
C ARG A 40 -5.22 -0.77 22.62
N VAL A 41 -4.52 -0.30 21.61
CA VAL A 41 -3.11 -0.61 21.40
C VAL A 41 -2.28 0.25 22.35
N GLU A 42 -1.54 -0.38 23.27
CA GLU A 42 -0.60 0.34 24.11
C GLU A 42 0.57 0.92 23.29
N PRO A 43 0.89 2.23 23.48
CA PRO A 43 2.10 2.82 22.93
C PRO A 43 3.35 2.12 23.46
N ARG A 44 4.31 1.85 22.57
CA ARG A 44 5.59 1.24 22.92
C ARG A 44 6.70 2.00 22.21
N SER A 45 7.59 2.63 22.96
CA SER A 45 8.77 3.25 22.38
C SER A 45 9.69 2.17 21.80
N ASP A 46 10.00 2.28 20.51
CA ASP A 46 11.01 1.46 19.84
C ASP A 46 12.19 2.35 19.42
N SER A 47 13.30 2.25 20.16
CA SER A 47 14.50 3.03 19.91
C SER A 47 15.14 2.75 18.55
N THR A 48 14.90 1.57 17.97
CA THR A 48 15.42 1.20 16.66
C THR A 48 14.65 1.93 15.56
N PHE A 49 13.32 1.96 15.65
CA PHE A 49 12.47 2.76 14.76
C PHE A 49 12.82 4.24 14.86
N ALA A 50 12.90 4.77 16.08
CA ALA A 50 13.28 6.16 16.32
C ALA A 50 14.63 6.50 15.67
N SER A 51 15.64 5.64 15.88
CA SER A 51 16.98 5.84 15.31
C SER A 51 16.97 5.84 13.78
N ARG A 52 16.14 5.00 13.15
CA ARG A 52 16.03 4.92 11.69
C ARG A 52 15.35 6.15 11.12
N GLY A 53 14.23 6.57 11.71
CA GLY A 53 13.52 7.77 11.31
C GLY A 53 14.40 9.01 11.44
N ALA A 54 15.15 9.14 12.53
CA ALA A 54 16.12 10.22 12.73
C ALA A 54 17.21 10.22 11.64
N THR A 55 17.76 9.04 11.32
CA THR A 55 18.79 8.91 10.26
C THR A 55 18.23 9.32 8.89
N ILE A 56 17.03 8.85 8.54
CA ILE A 56 16.34 9.23 7.30
C ILE A 56 16.09 10.73 7.28
N ARG A 57 15.68 11.31 8.43
CA ARG A 57 15.42 12.74 8.60
C ARG A 57 16.64 13.58 8.29
N ASP A 58 17.76 13.26 8.94
CA ASP A 58 19.01 13.97 8.78
C ASP A 58 19.57 13.89 7.35
N ASP A 59 19.41 12.74 6.67
CA ASP A 59 19.98 12.51 5.35
C ASP A 59 19.15 13.08 4.19
N LEU A 60 17.82 13.16 4.34
CA LEU A 60 16.89 13.44 3.24
C LEU A 60 16.06 14.71 3.40
N GLY A 61 15.87 15.24 4.62
CA GLY A 61 14.94 16.36 4.87
C GLY A 61 15.15 17.56 3.95
N ASP A 62 16.40 18.01 3.82
CA ASP A 62 16.77 19.19 3.01
C ASP A 62 16.84 18.90 1.49
N ARG A 63 16.65 17.65 1.07
CA ARG A 63 16.78 17.22 -0.33
C ARG A 63 15.44 17.14 -1.06
N LEU A 64 14.34 17.28 -0.33
CA LEU A 64 12.99 17.14 -0.84
C LEU A 64 12.34 18.50 -1.10
N ASP A 65 11.52 18.58 -2.14
CA ASP A 65 10.70 19.75 -2.47
C ASP A 65 9.33 19.57 -1.80
N PRO A 66 9.06 20.24 -0.66
CA PRO A 66 7.81 20.07 0.08
C PRO A 66 6.59 20.54 -0.73
N ASP A 67 6.72 21.62 -1.52
CA ASP A 67 5.61 22.18 -2.31
C ASP A 67 5.22 21.25 -3.46
N LEU A 68 6.21 20.56 -4.07
CA LEU A 68 5.95 19.52 -5.06
C LEU A 68 5.24 18.34 -4.42
N ILE A 69 5.77 17.80 -3.32
CA ILE A 69 5.22 16.61 -2.68
C ILE A 69 3.80 16.89 -2.18
N GLU A 70 3.54 18.05 -1.55
CA GLU A 70 2.21 18.44 -1.09
C GLU A 70 1.21 18.50 -2.25
N ARG A 71 1.55 19.23 -3.31
CA ARG A 71 0.66 19.40 -4.47
C ARG A 71 0.31 18.06 -5.11
N GLU A 72 1.30 17.19 -5.32
CA GLU A 72 1.03 15.91 -5.98
C GLU A 72 0.36 14.91 -5.02
N ARG A 73 0.63 14.96 -3.70
CA ARG A 73 -0.12 14.23 -2.67
C ARG A 73 -1.62 14.60 -2.70
N ASP A 74 -1.93 15.89 -2.78
CA ASP A 74 -3.32 16.36 -2.82
C ASP A 74 -4.02 15.95 -4.13
N ARG A 75 -3.27 15.89 -5.24
CA ARG A 75 -3.78 15.33 -6.51
C ARG A 75 -4.03 13.83 -6.41
N ILE A 76 -3.14 13.05 -5.78
CA ILE A 76 -3.36 11.62 -5.52
C ILE A 76 -4.65 11.44 -4.70
N ALA A 77 -4.85 12.23 -3.64
CA ALA A 77 -6.09 12.18 -2.85
C ALA A 77 -7.34 12.48 -3.69
N ALA A 78 -7.27 13.46 -4.59
CA ALA A 78 -8.37 13.76 -5.51
C ALA A 78 -8.68 12.58 -6.45
N GLU A 79 -7.67 11.89 -6.98
CA GLU A 79 -7.86 10.71 -7.83
C GLU A 79 -8.42 9.51 -7.05
N ILE A 80 -8.03 9.33 -5.79
CA ILE A 80 -8.63 8.32 -4.89
C ILE A 80 -10.13 8.58 -4.74
N GLY A 81 -10.53 9.85 -4.57
CA GLY A 81 -11.94 10.25 -4.51
C GLY A 81 -12.71 10.03 -5.82
N ARG A 82 -12.03 9.99 -6.98
CA ARG A 82 -12.63 9.72 -8.30
C ARG A 82 -12.82 8.23 -8.60
N LEU A 83 -12.19 7.33 -7.87
CA LEU A 83 -12.24 5.89 -8.18
C LEU A 83 -13.64 5.26 -8.24
N PRO A 84 -14.65 5.69 -7.45
CA PRO A 84 -16.02 5.21 -7.63
C PRO A 84 -16.56 5.49 -9.04
N ASP A 85 -16.26 6.66 -9.61
CA ASP A 85 -16.67 7.02 -10.97
C ASP A 85 -15.91 6.19 -12.02
N VAL A 86 -14.62 5.91 -11.78
CA VAL A 86 -13.80 5.03 -12.63
C VAL A 86 -14.36 3.62 -12.62
N ARG A 87 -14.76 3.12 -11.46
CA ARG A 87 -15.42 1.82 -11.29
C ARG A 87 -16.76 1.76 -12.01
N GLU A 88 -17.57 2.82 -11.94
CA GLU A 88 -18.88 2.88 -12.60
C GLU A 88 -18.75 2.88 -14.13
N ALA A 89 -17.67 3.48 -14.67
CA ALA A 89 -17.40 3.47 -16.11
C ALA A 89 -17.12 2.07 -16.68
N GLY A 90 -16.68 1.12 -15.85
CA GLY A 90 -16.50 -0.28 -16.23
C GLY A 90 -15.27 -0.55 -17.09
N VAL A 91 -15.41 -1.40 -18.10
CA VAL A 91 -14.32 -1.75 -19.02
C VAL A 91 -14.07 -0.58 -19.99
N PRO A 92 -12.82 -0.12 -20.17
CA PRO A 92 -12.53 0.98 -21.09
C PRO A 92 -12.72 0.58 -22.56
N ASP A 93 -13.16 1.54 -23.39
CA ASP A 93 -13.36 1.36 -24.83
C ASP A 93 -12.04 1.29 -25.64
N GLU A 94 -10.93 1.74 -25.04
CA GLU A 94 -9.60 1.80 -25.67
C GLU A 94 -8.48 1.42 -24.69
N PRO A 95 -7.25 1.13 -25.16
CA PRO A 95 -6.17 0.59 -24.33
C PRO A 95 -5.60 1.54 -23.25
N GLU A 96 -5.95 2.82 -23.30
CA GLU A 96 -5.60 3.85 -22.32
C GLU A 96 -6.91 4.46 -21.83
N GLY A 97 -7.11 4.57 -20.53
CA GLY A 97 -8.39 4.97 -19.97
C GLY A 97 -8.27 5.57 -18.58
N LEU A 98 -9.36 5.48 -17.84
CA LEU A 98 -9.51 6.15 -16.56
C LEU A 98 -8.55 5.62 -15.49
N TYR A 99 -8.15 4.34 -15.53
CA TYR A 99 -7.16 3.82 -14.57
C TYR A 99 -5.76 4.41 -14.82
N THR A 100 -5.37 4.62 -16.07
CA THR A 100 -4.13 5.30 -16.42
C THR A 100 -4.13 6.74 -15.93
N GLU A 101 -5.26 7.45 -16.05
CA GLU A 101 -5.40 8.82 -15.58
C GLU A 101 -5.24 8.95 -14.06
N VAL A 102 -5.85 8.05 -13.27
CA VAL A 102 -5.76 8.11 -11.79
C VAL A 102 -4.34 7.86 -11.27
N ALA A 103 -3.50 7.13 -12.02
CA ALA A 103 -2.10 6.90 -11.66
C ALA A 103 -1.18 8.10 -11.96
N GLU A 104 -1.57 8.97 -12.90
CA GLU A 104 -0.71 10.01 -13.45
C GLU A 104 -0.08 10.94 -12.39
N PRO A 105 -0.81 11.40 -11.35
CA PRO A 105 -0.23 12.26 -10.33
C PRO A 105 0.90 11.60 -9.53
N GLY A 106 0.97 10.26 -9.49
CA GLY A 106 1.98 9.53 -8.74
C GLY A 106 3.38 9.53 -9.35
N TRP A 107 3.50 9.79 -10.66
CA TRP A 107 4.80 9.79 -11.35
C TRP A 107 5.71 10.94 -10.93
N ARG A 108 5.14 12.14 -10.72
CA ARG A 108 5.93 13.31 -10.30
C ARG A 108 6.61 13.17 -8.94
N PRO A 109 5.92 12.77 -7.86
CA PRO A 109 6.60 12.52 -6.58
C PRO A 109 7.54 11.32 -6.72
N TYR A 110 7.22 10.29 -7.50
CA TYR A 110 8.15 9.18 -7.76
C TYR A 110 9.48 9.65 -8.37
N ASP A 111 9.43 10.43 -9.45
CA ASP A 111 10.62 10.95 -10.14
C ASP A 111 11.42 11.88 -9.21
N HIS A 112 10.73 12.75 -8.46
CA HIS A 112 11.37 13.63 -7.48
C HIS A 112 12.11 12.86 -6.38
N LEU A 113 11.48 11.82 -5.82
CA LEU A 113 12.10 10.96 -4.80
C LEU A 113 13.31 10.20 -5.38
N LEU A 114 13.20 9.74 -6.62
CA LEU A 114 14.30 9.09 -7.33
C LEU A 114 15.49 10.05 -7.52
N GLU A 115 15.25 11.26 -8.00
CA GLU A 115 16.28 12.29 -8.20
C GLU A 115 16.94 12.73 -6.88
N ALA A 116 16.17 12.75 -5.78
CA ALA A 116 16.69 13.04 -4.45
C ALA A 116 17.54 11.90 -3.85
N GLY A 117 17.62 10.73 -4.51
CA GLY A 117 18.28 9.53 -3.98
C GLY A 117 17.58 8.98 -2.73
N PHE A 118 16.26 9.19 -2.64
CA PHE A 118 15.45 8.82 -1.49
C PHE A 118 15.42 7.31 -1.30
N PHE A 119 15.18 6.57 -2.39
CA PHE A 119 14.97 5.13 -2.33
C PHE A 119 16.24 4.37 -1.94
N GLU A 120 17.40 4.78 -2.43
CA GLU A 120 18.69 4.20 -2.04
C GLU A 120 18.95 4.39 -0.54
N ARG A 121 18.63 5.58 0.00
CA ARG A 121 18.78 5.87 1.43
C ARG A 121 17.84 5.05 2.30
N LEU A 122 16.62 4.79 1.82
CA LEU A 122 15.71 3.89 2.52
C LEU A 122 16.26 2.46 2.57
N ASP A 123 16.80 1.92 1.48
CA ASP A 123 17.39 0.57 1.49
C ASP A 123 18.65 0.48 2.37
N GLU A 124 19.43 1.56 2.47
CA GLU A 124 20.58 1.64 3.38
C GLU A 124 20.18 1.67 4.87
N THR A 125 18.99 2.20 5.19
CA THR A 125 18.58 2.49 6.57
C THR A 125 17.54 1.50 7.12
N LEU A 126 16.61 1.06 6.28
CA LEU A 126 15.50 0.21 6.66
C LEU A 126 15.85 -1.28 6.50
N PRO A 127 15.37 -2.14 7.41
CA PRO A 127 15.62 -3.56 7.32
C PRO A 127 14.71 -4.18 6.26
N ARG A 128 15.03 -5.42 5.85
CA ARG A 128 14.00 -6.31 5.26
C ARG A 128 12.80 -6.46 6.19
N PHE A 129 11.64 -6.78 5.62
CA PHE A 129 10.46 -7.12 6.39
C PHE A 129 10.69 -8.37 7.26
N THR A 130 10.50 -8.22 8.56
CA THR A 130 10.41 -9.32 9.53
C THR A 130 9.06 -9.22 10.24
N ALA A 131 8.60 -10.32 10.86
CA ALA A 131 7.34 -10.30 11.62
C ALA A 131 7.34 -9.21 12.71
N GLU A 132 8.45 -9.04 13.44
CA GLU A 132 8.61 -8.00 14.47
C GLU A 132 8.58 -6.58 13.87
N HIS A 133 9.23 -6.36 12.72
CA HIS A 133 9.22 -5.06 12.04
C HIS A 133 7.83 -4.71 11.52
N VAL A 134 7.09 -5.70 10.99
CA VAL A 134 5.71 -5.55 10.52
C VAL A 134 4.76 -5.26 11.67
N GLU A 135 4.85 -6.00 12.79
CA GLU A 135 4.04 -5.77 13.99
C GLU A 135 4.27 -4.35 14.53
N THR A 136 5.52 -3.95 14.67
CA THR A 136 5.89 -2.61 15.17
C THR A 136 5.39 -1.52 14.23
N THR A 137 5.50 -1.74 12.91
CA THR A 137 4.96 -0.83 11.91
C THR A 137 3.45 -0.68 12.06
N ALA A 138 2.69 -1.77 12.14
CA ALA A 138 1.24 -1.73 12.29
C ALA A 138 0.81 -1.03 13.59
N ARG A 139 1.53 -1.28 14.69
CA ARG A 139 1.32 -0.62 15.98
C ARG A 139 1.52 0.89 15.92
N GLU A 140 2.63 1.35 15.38
CA GLU A 140 2.91 2.79 15.26
C GLU A 140 1.94 3.47 14.27
N LEU A 141 1.56 2.76 13.20
CA LEU A 141 0.61 3.26 12.22
C LEU A 141 -0.75 3.55 12.85
N VAL A 142 -1.30 2.59 13.60
CA VAL A 142 -2.64 2.73 14.20
C VAL A 142 -2.68 3.82 15.28
N LEU A 143 -1.55 4.09 15.94
CA LEU A 143 -1.39 5.16 16.93
C LEU A 143 -1.18 6.55 16.29
N THR A 144 -1.08 6.64 14.96
CA THR A 144 -0.86 7.90 14.26
C THR A 144 -2.19 8.53 13.84
N ASP A 145 -2.84 9.25 14.77
CA ASP A 145 -4.12 9.94 14.52
C ASP A 145 -4.13 10.78 13.25
N ARG A 146 -3.04 11.52 13.02
CA ARG A 146 -2.89 12.38 11.85
C ARG A 146 -2.96 11.61 10.53
N LEU A 147 -2.40 10.41 10.49
CA LEU A 147 -2.41 9.58 9.28
C LEU A 147 -3.82 9.03 9.03
N SER A 148 -4.52 8.61 10.10
CA SER A 148 -5.92 8.21 10.02
C SER A 148 -6.78 9.34 9.43
N SER A 149 -6.64 10.57 9.95
CA SER A 149 -7.36 11.73 9.41
C SER A 149 -6.98 12.07 7.98
N ALA A 150 -5.70 11.95 7.60
CA ALA A 150 -5.27 12.19 6.23
C ALA A 150 -5.87 11.17 5.25
N LEU A 151 -6.04 9.91 5.67
CA LEU A 151 -6.72 8.88 4.88
C LEU A 151 -8.23 9.16 4.78
N ASP A 152 -8.87 9.65 5.85
CA ASP A 152 -10.27 10.10 5.81
C ASP A 152 -10.45 11.22 4.78
N ASP A 153 -9.58 12.23 4.81
CA ASP A 153 -9.58 13.36 3.87
C ASP A 153 -9.33 12.92 2.42
N ALA A 154 -8.55 11.84 2.22
CA ALA A 154 -8.31 11.23 0.92
C ALA A 154 -9.47 10.33 0.44
N GLY A 155 -10.50 10.12 1.25
CA GLY A 155 -11.69 9.35 0.89
C GLY A 155 -11.64 7.87 1.25
N PHE A 156 -10.79 7.47 2.21
CA PHE A 156 -10.87 6.14 2.81
C PHE A 156 -11.87 6.11 3.93
N ASP A 157 -12.80 5.16 3.89
CA ASP A 157 -13.65 4.88 5.04
C ASP A 157 -12.94 4.03 6.11
N GLU A 158 -13.60 3.86 7.25
CA GLU A 158 -13.05 3.10 8.38
C GLU A 158 -12.75 1.63 8.04
N GLY A 159 -13.58 0.99 7.21
CA GLY A 159 -13.38 -0.38 6.76
C GLY A 159 -12.19 -0.49 5.82
N GLU A 160 -12.04 0.47 4.91
CA GLU A 160 -10.91 0.54 3.98
C GLU A 160 -9.59 0.84 4.70
N LYS A 161 -9.57 1.79 5.65
CA LYS A 161 -8.38 2.02 6.52
C LYS A 161 -7.99 0.77 7.28
N THR A 162 -8.97 0.05 7.81
CA THR A 162 -8.74 -1.22 8.52
C THR A 162 -8.16 -2.28 7.58
N ALA A 163 -8.64 -2.35 6.33
CA ALA A 163 -8.10 -3.27 5.34
C ALA A 163 -6.65 -2.92 4.94
N LEU A 164 -6.31 -1.63 4.82
CA LEU A 164 -4.90 -1.21 4.63
C LEU A 164 -4.02 -1.66 5.80
N LEU A 165 -4.51 -1.53 7.03
CA LEU A 165 -3.78 -1.97 8.22
C LEU A 165 -3.63 -3.50 8.25
N SER A 166 -4.67 -4.25 7.87
CA SER A 166 -4.60 -5.71 7.71
C SER A 166 -3.54 -6.13 6.69
N ALA A 167 -3.49 -5.46 5.52
CA ALA A 167 -2.48 -5.72 4.50
C ALA A 167 -1.04 -5.50 4.99
N VAL A 168 -0.84 -4.61 5.98
CA VAL A 168 0.47 -4.48 6.63
C VAL A 168 0.68 -5.62 7.63
N ALA A 169 -0.24 -5.79 8.58
CA ALA A 169 -0.03 -6.63 9.76
C ALA A 169 -0.04 -8.15 9.46
N ASN A 170 -0.86 -8.60 8.52
CA ASN A 170 -1.13 -10.01 8.30
C ASN A 170 -0.20 -10.66 7.25
N ASP A 171 0.49 -9.86 6.44
CA ASP A 171 1.26 -10.32 5.28
C ASP A 171 2.77 -10.47 5.52
N SER A 172 3.20 -10.65 6.77
CA SER A 172 4.63 -10.66 7.11
C SER A 172 5.47 -11.70 6.34
N GLU A 173 4.94 -12.91 6.10
CA GLU A 173 5.63 -13.93 5.31
C GLU A 173 5.81 -13.49 3.85
N ARG A 174 4.74 -12.96 3.25
CA ARG A 174 4.73 -12.47 1.88
C ARG A 174 5.68 -11.28 1.70
N LEU A 175 5.58 -10.30 2.59
CA LEU A 175 6.46 -9.13 2.63
C LEU A 175 7.93 -9.52 2.80
N SER A 176 8.23 -10.59 3.56
CA SER A 176 9.62 -11.04 3.76
C SER A 176 10.33 -11.49 2.47
N ARG A 177 9.58 -11.79 1.40
CA ARG A 177 10.11 -12.15 0.07
C ARG A 177 10.61 -10.92 -0.70
N TRP A 178 10.18 -9.73 -0.29
CA TRP A 178 10.62 -8.46 -0.83
C TRP A 178 11.83 -7.94 -0.03
N VAL A 179 13.01 -8.13 -0.60
CA VAL A 179 14.29 -7.83 0.06
C VAL A 179 14.90 -6.53 -0.49
N PRO A 180 15.38 -5.61 0.37
CA PRO A 180 16.20 -4.47 -0.05
C PRO A 180 17.34 -4.89 -0.98
N SER A 181 17.62 -4.11 -2.02
CA SER A 181 18.56 -4.51 -3.08
C SER A 181 19.97 -4.75 -2.54
N ASN A 182 20.39 -3.95 -1.57
CA ASN A 182 21.66 -4.07 -0.84
C ASN A 182 21.70 -5.23 0.18
N GLN A 183 20.60 -5.94 0.40
CA GLN A 183 20.48 -7.08 1.33
C GLN A 183 20.27 -8.40 0.58
N ILE A 184 20.25 -8.39 -0.77
CA ILE A 184 20.19 -9.61 -1.57
C ILE A 184 21.54 -10.36 -1.44
N PRO A 185 21.55 -11.67 -1.17
CA PRO A 185 22.79 -12.44 -1.08
C PRO A 185 23.64 -12.38 -2.37
N ASP A 186 24.97 -12.32 -2.22
CA ASP A 186 25.92 -12.25 -3.35
C ASP A 186 25.96 -13.53 -4.22
N ASP A 187 25.42 -14.65 -3.73
CA ASP A 187 25.49 -15.97 -4.37
C ASP A 187 24.29 -16.29 -5.29
N VAL A 188 23.41 -15.31 -5.54
CA VAL A 188 22.30 -15.48 -6.49
C VAL A 188 22.78 -15.51 -7.95
N GLU A 189 22.05 -16.24 -8.80
CA GLU A 189 22.46 -16.47 -10.21
C GLU A 189 22.32 -15.25 -11.13
N PHE A 190 21.71 -14.16 -10.66
CA PHE A 190 21.42 -12.96 -11.45
C PHE A 190 22.17 -11.72 -10.94
N ASP A 191 22.35 -10.73 -11.81
CA ASP A 191 23.04 -9.49 -11.48
C ASP A 191 22.17 -8.57 -10.59
N THR A 192 22.53 -8.50 -9.31
CA THR A 192 21.83 -7.70 -8.30
C THR A 192 22.05 -6.19 -8.45
N SER A 193 23.10 -5.76 -9.17
CA SER A 193 23.42 -4.34 -9.34
C SER A 193 22.40 -3.57 -10.20
N THR A 194 21.58 -4.29 -10.95
CA THR A 194 20.52 -3.74 -11.79
C THR A 194 19.16 -3.68 -11.09
N ILE A 195 19.06 -4.20 -9.86
CA ILE A 195 17.82 -4.28 -9.11
C ILE A 195 17.59 -2.95 -8.39
N PRO A 196 16.50 -2.22 -8.72
CA PRO A 196 16.20 -0.97 -8.03
C PRO A 196 15.91 -1.22 -6.53
N PRO A 197 16.16 -0.22 -5.66
CA PRO A 197 15.77 -0.28 -4.26
C PRO A 197 14.34 -0.78 -4.01
N LEU A 198 14.11 -1.42 -2.87
CA LEU A 198 12.82 -2.02 -2.50
C LEU A 198 11.66 -1.04 -2.66
N HIS A 199 11.78 0.12 -2.04
CA HIS A 199 10.74 1.15 -1.99
C HIS A 199 10.47 1.72 -3.39
N GLN A 200 11.50 1.84 -4.23
CA GLN A 200 11.35 2.24 -5.63
C GLN A 200 10.56 1.20 -6.42
N ARG A 201 10.86 -0.09 -6.24
CA ARG A 201 10.15 -1.18 -6.94
C ARG A 201 8.70 -1.27 -6.50
N ALA A 202 8.40 -1.07 -5.22
CA ALA A 202 7.03 -1.05 -4.72
C ALA A 202 6.22 0.11 -5.30
N MET A 203 6.73 1.35 -5.18
CA MET A 203 6.04 2.54 -5.65
C MET A 203 5.90 2.57 -7.18
N GLY A 204 7.00 2.32 -7.89
CA GLY A 204 7.00 2.28 -9.36
C GLY A 204 6.20 1.09 -9.90
N GLY A 205 6.28 -0.07 -9.25
CA GLY A 205 5.49 -1.25 -9.59
C GLY A 205 4.00 -0.99 -9.49
N ALA A 206 3.54 -0.39 -8.39
CA ALA A 206 2.14 0.01 -8.22
C ALA A 206 1.66 0.93 -9.36
N LEU A 207 2.44 1.97 -9.70
CA LEU A 207 2.09 2.89 -10.80
C LEU A 207 2.04 2.18 -12.16
N LEU A 208 2.97 1.26 -12.43
CA LEU A 208 2.99 0.47 -13.67
C LEU A 208 1.81 -0.50 -13.77
N TRP A 209 1.44 -1.14 -12.66
CA TRP A 209 0.29 -2.05 -12.60
C TRP A 209 -1.02 -1.31 -12.87
N ILE A 210 -1.22 -0.16 -12.22
CA ILE A 210 -2.41 0.68 -12.47
C ILE A 210 -2.45 1.13 -13.94
N ARG A 211 -1.33 1.61 -14.48
CA ARG A 211 -1.23 2.01 -15.90
C ARG A 211 -1.50 0.86 -16.88
N GLY A 212 -1.16 -0.37 -16.52
CA GLY A 212 -1.40 -1.54 -17.35
C GLY A 212 -2.85 -2.04 -17.31
N LEU A 213 -3.64 -1.58 -16.35
CA LEU A 213 -4.96 -2.12 -16.05
C LEU A 213 -5.98 -1.85 -17.14
N ASP A 214 -6.04 -0.62 -17.68
CA ASP A 214 -7.00 -0.29 -18.76
C ASP A 214 -6.83 -1.24 -19.95
N ARG A 215 -5.58 -1.41 -20.39
CA ARG A 215 -5.24 -2.30 -21.49
C ARG A 215 -5.64 -3.74 -21.21
N HIS A 216 -5.43 -4.22 -19.98
CA HIS A 216 -5.79 -5.58 -19.60
C HIS A 216 -7.30 -5.79 -19.62
N LEU A 217 -8.06 -4.87 -19.02
CA LEU A 217 -9.53 -4.94 -19.02
C LEU A 217 -10.09 -4.88 -20.43
N TRP A 218 -9.61 -3.95 -21.26
CA TRP A 218 -9.99 -3.84 -22.67
C TRP A 218 -9.70 -5.12 -23.47
N GLN A 219 -8.51 -5.72 -23.32
CA GLN A 219 -8.14 -6.95 -24.04
C GLN A 219 -8.94 -8.18 -23.60
N ASN A 220 -9.45 -8.17 -22.36
CA ASN A 220 -10.14 -9.30 -21.77
C ASN A 220 -11.63 -9.03 -21.49
N GLU A 221 -12.23 -8.00 -22.10
CA GLU A 221 -13.59 -7.52 -21.85
C GLU A 221 -14.61 -8.67 -21.68
N VAL A 222 -14.60 -9.64 -22.60
CA VAL A 222 -15.53 -10.78 -22.61
C VAL A 222 -15.40 -11.73 -21.42
N LEU A 223 -14.32 -11.63 -20.64
CA LEU A 223 -14.04 -12.44 -19.45
C LEU A 223 -14.29 -11.66 -18.16
N VAL A 224 -14.37 -10.33 -18.22
CA VAL A 224 -14.47 -9.46 -17.05
C VAL A 224 -15.86 -9.57 -16.41
N THR A 225 -15.89 -9.59 -15.08
CA THR A 225 -17.12 -9.60 -14.26
C THR A 225 -17.19 -8.36 -13.39
N GLU A 226 -18.36 -8.07 -12.83
CA GLU A 226 -18.51 -6.99 -11.84
C GLU A 226 -17.59 -7.17 -10.62
N GLU A 227 -17.34 -8.42 -10.20
CA GLU A 227 -16.41 -8.72 -9.11
C GLU A 227 -14.96 -8.37 -9.48
N ILE A 228 -14.53 -8.69 -10.71
CA ILE A 228 -13.21 -8.29 -11.21
C ILE A 228 -13.08 -6.76 -11.26
N LEU A 229 -14.14 -6.04 -11.64
CA LEU A 229 -14.14 -4.57 -11.65
C LEU A 229 -14.11 -3.99 -10.23
N ASP A 230 -14.85 -4.57 -9.28
CA ASP A 230 -14.81 -4.21 -7.87
C ASP A 230 -13.40 -4.39 -7.29
N ASP A 231 -12.77 -5.53 -7.56
CA ASP A 231 -11.40 -5.83 -7.13
C ASP A 231 -10.39 -4.89 -7.78
N ALA A 232 -10.53 -4.60 -9.08
CA ALA A 232 -9.69 -3.65 -9.79
C ALA A 232 -9.76 -2.25 -9.15
N ALA A 233 -10.96 -1.75 -8.88
CA ALA A 233 -11.15 -0.46 -8.22
C ALA A 233 -10.55 -0.44 -6.81
N TRP A 234 -10.79 -1.49 -6.02
CA TRP A 234 -10.26 -1.62 -4.67
C TRP A 234 -8.73 -1.65 -4.63
N TYR A 235 -8.10 -2.51 -5.42
CA TYR A 235 -6.64 -2.64 -5.37
C TYR A 235 -5.91 -1.43 -5.98
N VAL A 236 -6.52 -0.74 -6.95
CA VAL A 236 -6.03 0.57 -7.39
C VAL A 236 -6.13 1.59 -6.26
N LYS A 237 -7.27 1.63 -5.54
CA LYS A 237 -7.46 2.51 -4.38
C LYS A 237 -6.40 2.25 -3.32
N ALA A 238 -6.18 0.98 -2.98
CA ALA A 238 -5.21 0.58 -1.96
C ALA A 238 -3.76 0.92 -2.37
N MET A 239 -3.37 0.67 -3.62
CA MET A 239 -2.05 1.09 -4.14
C MET A 239 -1.85 2.61 -4.10
N LEU A 240 -2.85 3.39 -4.50
CA LEU A 240 -2.82 4.86 -4.37
C LEU A 240 -2.84 5.31 -2.90
N GLY A 241 -3.49 4.56 -2.02
CA GLY A 241 -3.43 4.76 -0.56
C GLY A 241 -2.01 4.59 -0.02
N GLY A 242 -1.31 3.51 -0.38
CA GLY A 242 0.09 3.31 0.01
C GLY A 242 1.03 4.37 -0.56
N LEU A 243 0.74 4.86 -1.78
CA LEU A 243 1.43 6.00 -2.39
C LEU A 243 1.19 7.30 -1.60
N PHE A 244 -0.06 7.56 -1.23
CA PHE A 244 -0.45 8.72 -0.43
C PHE A 244 0.19 8.71 0.97
N VAL A 245 0.24 7.55 1.63
CA VAL A 245 0.95 7.37 2.92
C VAL A 245 2.44 7.67 2.75
N SER A 246 3.08 7.13 1.72
CA SER A 246 4.49 7.38 1.41
C SER A 246 4.77 8.86 1.11
N ALA A 247 3.91 9.51 0.33
CA ALA A 247 4.02 10.94 0.03
C ALA A 247 3.77 11.81 1.28
N THR A 248 2.88 11.39 2.18
CA THR A 248 2.66 12.06 3.47
C THR A 248 3.89 11.99 4.35
N ALA A 249 4.55 10.84 4.43
CA ALA A 249 5.81 10.67 5.15
C ALA A 249 6.96 11.48 4.53
N ALA A 250 7.09 11.46 3.20
CA ALA A 250 8.09 12.26 2.49
C ALA A 250 7.87 13.77 2.66
N HIS A 251 6.61 14.22 2.71
CA HIS A 251 6.28 15.61 3.01
C HIS A 251 6.61 15.98 4.46
N ASP A 252 6.31 15.11 5.44
CA ASP A 252 6.69 15.34 6.85
C ASP A 252 8.20 15.51 6.99
N LEU A 253 8.95 14.64 6.34
CA LEU A 253 10.40 14.69 6.25
C LEU A 253 10.92 16.04 5.70
N ALA A 254 10.29 16.56 4.64
CA ALA A 254 10.67 17.82 4.00
C ALA A 254 10.28 19.08 4.80
N THR A 255 9.33 18.97 5.73
CA THR A 255 8.79 20.11 6.50
C THR A 255 9.12 20.05 8.00
N ALA A 256 9.82 19.00 8.43
CA ALA A 256 10.41 18.78 9.75
C ALA A 256 9.47 18.90 10.98
N GLU A 257 8.16 18.85 10.77
CA GLU A 257 7.18 18.90 11.84
C GLU A 257 6.01 18.04 11.41
N ARG A 258 5.66 16.99 12.18
CA ARG A 258 4.32 16.43 12.47
C ARG A 258 4.37 14.95 12.89
N PHE A 259 5.30 14.13 12.38
CA PHE A 259 5.53 12.75 12.84
C PHE A 259 6.73 12.65 13.78
N THR A 260 6.64 11.75 14.76
CA THR A 260 7.85 11.27 15.46
C THR A 260 8.70 10.43 14.51
N ASP A 261 9.94 10.15 14.86
CA ASP A 261 10.83 9.33 14.03
C ASP A 261 10.35 7.87 13.93
N GLU A 262 9.68 7.35 14.97
CA GLU A 262 9.00 6.07 14.92
C GLU A 262 7.85 6.08 13.91
N GLN A 263 6.99 7.09 13.98
CA GLN A 263 5.85 7.25 13.08
C GLN A 263 6.30 7.45 11.63
N LEU A 264 7.39 8.19 11.40
CA LEU A 264 7.99 8.37 10.08
C LEU A 264 8.45 7.02 9.50
N THR A 265 9.18 6.24 10.30
CA THR A 265 9.65 4.90 9.90
C THR A 265 8.48 3.96 9.60
N ALA A 266 7.45 4.00 10.44
CA ALA A 266 6.24 3.20 10.27
C ALA A 266 5.46 3.60 9.02
N ALA A 267 5.26 4.89 8.76
CA ALA A 267 4.54 5.36 7.58
C ALA A 267 5.26 4.98 6.28
N LEU A 268 6.59 5.13 6.21
CA LEU A 268 7.38 4.71 5.04
C LEU A 268 7.29 3.20 4.80
N THR A 269 7.43 2.41 5.87
CA THR A 269 7.33 0.94 5.80
C THR A 269 5.92 0.50 5.40
N ALA A 270 4.88 1.08 6.02
CA ALA A 270 3.48 0.74 5.79
C ALA A 270 3.02 1.10 4.37
N GLY A 271 3.36 2.30 3.89
CA GLY A 271 3.03 2.73 2.52
C GLY A 271 3.59 1.77 1.48
N THR A 272 4.84 1.33 1.69
CA THR A 272 5.51 0.34 0.83
C THR A 272 4.87 -1.05 0.96
N ALA A 273 4.56 -1.50 2.17
CA ALA A 273 3.92 -2.79 2.40
C ALA A 273 2.54 -2.87 1.73
N VAL A 274 1.71 -1.81 1.86
CA VAL A 274 0.41 -1.71 1.18
C VAL A 274 0.58 -1.80 -0.33
N GLN A 275 1.50 -1.02 -0.91
CA GLN A 275 1.76 -1.08 -2.36
C GLN A 275 2.17 -2.48 -2.82
N ILE A 276 3.04 -3.15 -2.07
CA ILE A 276 3.48 -4.52 -2.35
C ILE A 276 2.30 -5.50 -2.31
N VAL A 277 1.53 -5.51 -1.23
CA VAL A 277 0.42 -6.46 -1.07
C VAL A 277 -0.65 -6.20 -2.12
N SER A 278 -1.06 -4.95 -2.30
CA SER A 278 -2.11 -4.61 -3.26
C SER A 278 -1.73 -4.90 -4.71
N GLN A 279 -0.47 -4.71 -5.12
CA GLN A 279 -0.09 -5.01 -6.51
C GLN A 279 -0.09 -6.52 -6.82
N GLU A 280 0.35 -7.39 -5.89
CA GLU A 280 0.24 -8.83 -6.15
C GLU A 280 -1.17 -9.37 -5.91
N GLU A 281 -2.00 -8.72 -5.08
CA GLU A 281 -3.44 -9.06 -5.02
C GLU A 281 -4.16 -8.68 -6.32
N LEU A 282 -3.88 -7.50 -6.89
CA LEU A 282 -4.42 -7.12 -8.20
C LEU A 282 -4.06 -8.14 -9.27
N LEU A 283 -2.81 -8.64 -9.25
CA LEU A 283 -2.37 -9.69 -10.17
C LEU A 283 -3.29 -10.92 -10.07
N HIS A 284 -3.58 -11.38 -8.86
CA HIS A 284 -4.37 -12.59 -8.62
C HIS A 284 -5.87 -12.39 -8.86
N ALA A 285 -6.43 -11.26 -8.43
CA ALA A 285 -7.85 -10.98 -8.49
C ALA A 285 -8.32 -10.49 -9.87
N VAL A 286 -7.43 -9.84 -10.64
CA VAL A 286 -7.83 -9.15 -11.89
C VAL A 286 -7.07 -9.66 -13.10
N PHE A 287 -5.75 -9.88 -13.00
CA PHE A 287 -4.95 -10.28 -14.16
C PHE A 287 -5.01 -11.79 -14.45
N TYR A 288 -5.03 -12.63 -13.41
CA TYR A 288 -5.09 -14.09 -13.54
C TYR A 288 -6.53 -14.58 -13.59
N ILE A 289 -7.27 -14.22 -14.65
CA ILE A 289 -8.66 -14.63 -14.84
C ILE A 289 -8.74 -16.15 -15.07
N THR A 290 -9.26 -16.87 -14.08
CA THR A 290 -9.48 -18.33 -14.15
C THR A 290 -10.86 -18.68 -14.70
N ASP A 291 -11.10 -19.97 -15.00
CA ASP A 291 -12.41 -20.47 -15.45
C ASP A 291 -13.52 -20.27 -14.41
N GLU A 292 -13.19 -20.18 -13.12
CA GLU A 292 -14.15 -19.97 -12.03
C GLU A 292 -14.54 -18.50 -11.88
N MET A 293 -13.65 -17.57 -12.26
CA MET A 293 -13.83 -16.13 -12.11
C MET A 293 -14.48 -15.47 -13.32
N ARG A 294 -14.21 -15.99 -14.52
CA ARG A 294 -14.60 -15.33 -15.77
C ARG A 294 -16.11 -15.29 -15.98
N ALA A 295 -16.55 -14.30 -16.74
CA ALA A 295 -17.91 -14.25 -17.27
C ALA A 295 -18.28 -15.56 -18.00
N PRO A 296 -19.51 -16.06 -17.84
CA PRO A 296 -19.95 -17.30 -18.47
C PRO A 296 -19.95 -17.17 -20.00
N SER A 297 -19.51 -18.24 -20.68
CA SER A 297 -19.53 -18.28 -22.15
C SER A 297 -20.97 -18.26 -22.68
N GLU A 298 -21.24 -17.34 -23.61
CA GLU A 298 -22.51 -17.26 -24.34
C GLU A 298 -22.69 -18.37 -25.38
N LEU A 299 -21.65 -19.17 -25.67
CA LEU A 299 -21.68 -20.27 -26.63
C LEU A 299 -22.29 -21.57 -26.07
N ARG A 300 -23.09 -21.51 -25.00
CA ARG A 300 -23.77 -22.66 -24.40
C ARG A 300 -25.16 -22.90 -24.97
#